data_AF-A0A8J5XGX8-F1
#
_entry.id   AF-A0A8J5XGX8-F1
#
_cell.length_a   1.000
_cell.length_b   1.000
_cell.length_c   1.000
_cell.angle_alpha   90.00
_cell.angle_beta   90.00
_cell.angle_gamma   90.00
#
_symmetry.space_group_name_H-M   'P 1'
#
loop_
_entity.id
_entity.type
_entity.pdbx_description
1 polymer ?
#
loop_
_entity_poly.entity_id
_entity_poly.type
_entity_poly.pdbx_seq_one_letter_code
_entity_poly.pdbx_strand_id
1 'polypeptide(L)'
;MADFAEAFGLPAGLLPSHATPDACLRPSTLFAWEGVLGCNRPISEVATRVLEAGLLSLAALGVLDILFARHTKARYFFLHVVANLWISLLCLPDVWWILTDPLAALASHQAIHWPTSIVFSVHIYHVLFFKNLQWIDWLHHILMVAVGAPLLITGEVGPLQNFNNFWMCGVPGGIDYCMLFCVKSGWMRPLAEKKYNLLINVWMRAPFLVCTGTLVFVQTFLQTPDRIPAYVRFTRYFLMLLACWNALFFMERVVGNYHVCEYKERLAAKERKRAKELAAAAAAATHGRPLLARKDSEMEDNPYESEEHVSAGLFTRKVLSRIDLQELAKNHHD
;
A
#
# COMPACT_ATOMS: atom_id res chain seq x y z
N MET A 1 -14.78 20.21 28.80
CA MET A 1 -15.90 20.10 27.84
C MET A 1 -17.07 21.01 28.20
N ALA A 2 -17.40 21.22 29.49
CA ALA A 2 -18.38 22.23 29.90
C ALA A 2 -18.02 23.64 29.36
N ASP A 3 -16.77 24.06 29.52
CA ASP A 3 -16.28 25.36 29.03
C ASP A 3 -16.29 25.50 27.49
N PHE A 4 -16.22 24.38 26.77
CA PHE A 4 -16.30 24.38 25.30
C PHE A 4 -17.75 24.50 24.82
N ALA A 5 -18.71 23.84 25.49
CA ALA A 5 -20.12 23.98 25.16
C ALA A 5 -20.64 25.40 25.48
N GLU A 6 -20.13 26.01 26.55
CA GLU A 6 -20.45 27.38 26.94
C GLU A 6 -19.92 28.41 25.93
N ALA A 7 -18.71 28.21 25.40
CA ALA A 7 -18.11 29.09 24.40
C ALA A 7 -18.87 29.15 23.06
N PHE A 8 -19.68 28.13 22.74
CA PHE A 8 -20.43 28.03 21.47
C PHE A 8 -21.96 28.18 21.63
N GLY A 9 -22.46 28.52 22.82
CA GLY A 9 -23.88 28.79 23.04
C GLY A 9 -24.79 27.58 22.74
N LEU A 10 -24.26 26.35 22.85
CA LEU A 10 -25.04 25.15 22.62
C LEU A 10 -25.96 24.91 23.83
N PRO A 11 -27.27 24.65 23.61
CA PRO A 11 -28.22 24.45 24.70
C PRO A 11 -27.80 23.25 25.56
N ALA A 12 -27.77 23.45 26.87
CA ALA A 12 -27.27 22.50 27.88
C ALA A 12 -27.98 21.12 27.90
N GLY A 13 -29.08 20.96 27.15
CA GLY A 13 -29.84 19.71 27.03
C GLY A 13 -29.52 18.85 25.80
N LEU A 14 -28.59 19.25 24.93
CA LEU A 14 -28.23 18.50 23.71
C LEU A 14 -26.98 17.63 23.88
N LEU A 15 -26.33 17.69 25.05
CA LEU A 15 -25.29 16.74 25.40
C LEU A 15 -25.97 15.48 25.97
N PRO A 16 -25.79 14.30 25.35
CA PRO A 16 -26.40 13.07 25.83
C PRO A 16 -26.02 12.85 27.30
N SER A 17 -27.02 12.76 28.17
CA SER A 17 -26.82 12.43 29.58
C SER A 17 -26.04 11.13 29.65
N HIS A 18 -24.84 11.17 30.25
CA HIS A 18 -23.95 10.04 30.52
C HIS A 18 -24.57 8.68 30.16
N ALA A 19 -24.46 8.29 28.90
CA ALA A 19 -24.74 6.93 28.52
C ALA A 19 -23.81 6.08 29.38
N THR A 20 -24.38 5.24 30.25
CA THR A 20 -23.60 4.25 30.97
C THR A 20 -22.75 3.50 29.93
N PRO A 21 -21.42 3.45 30.08
CA PRO A 21 -20.52 2.93 29.05
C PRO A 21 -20.78 1.45 28.69
N ASP A 22 -21.67 0.77 29.41
CA ASP A 22 -22.01 -0.64 29.20
C ASP A 22 -23.17 -0.88 28.21
N ALA A 23 -23.86 0.16 27.73
CA ALA A 23 -25.07 0.01 26.91
C ALA A 23 -24.90 0.38 25.43
N CYS A 24 -23.69 0.27 24.87
CA CYS A 24 -23.49 0.49 23.44
C CYS A 24 -23.98 -0.74 22.64
N LEU A 25 -25.06 -0.52 21.91
CA LEU A 25 -25.76 -1.41 20.98
C LEU A 25 -24.80 -2.32 20.18
N ARG A 26 -24.93 -3.64 20.37
CA ARG A 26 -24.24 -4.66 19.56
C ARG A 26 -24.91 -4.81 18.19
N PRO A 27 -24.18 -4.72 17.07
CA PRO A 27 -24.66 -5.22 15.79
C PRO A 27 -24.74 -6.76 15.81
N SER A 28 -25.71 -7.28 15.07
CA SER A 28 -26.20 -8.67 15.02
C SER A 28 -25.13 -9.77 14.87
N THR A 29 -25.37 -10.84 15.62
CA THR A 29 -24.57 -12.04 15.85
C THR A 29 -24.61 -13.05 14.70
N LEU A 30 -23.72 -12.91 13.72
CA LEU A 30 -23.31 -14.06 12.88
C LEU A 30 -21.82 -14.44 13.00
N PHE A 31 -21.02 -13.65 13.73
CA PHE A 31 -19.58 -13.92 13.98
C PHE A 31 -19.15 -13.68 15.44
N ALA A 32 -20.08 -13.80 16.38
CA ALA A 32 -19.86 -13.40 17.78
C ALA A 32 -18.99 -14.42 18.55
N TRP A 33 -17.67 -14.29 18.39
CA TRP A 33 -16.63 -14.90 19.24
C TRP A 33 -16.48 -14.05 20.51
N GLU A 34 -17.50 -14.06 21.36
CA GLU A 34 -17.60 -13.15 22.52
C GLU A 34 -16.66 -13.56 23.66
N GLY A 35 -15.49 -12.93 23.68
CA GLY A 35 -14.53 -13.02 24.79
C GLY A 35 -13.17 -12.40 24.48
N VAL A 36 -13.10 -11.47 23.51
CA VAL A 36 -11.84 -11.16 22.80
C VAL A 36 -11.34 -9.72 22.99
N LEU A 37 -12.12 -8.78 23.54
CA LEU A 37 -11.77 -7.35 23.44
C LEU A 37 -12.07 -6.56 24.71
N GLY A 38 -11.05 -5.91 25.29
CA GLY A 38 -11.18 -4.95 26.40
C GLY A 38 -9.81 -4.45 26.90
N CYS A 39 -9.68 -3.15 27.19
CA CYS A 39 -8.53 -2.59 27.91
C CYS A 39 -8.44 -3.20 29.32
N ASN A 40 -7.22 -3.42 29.81
CA ASN A 40 -6.80 -4.29 30.94
C ASN A 40 -6.45 -5.75 30.58
N ARG A 41 -6.23 -6.08 29.31
CA ARG A 41 -5.67 -7.39 28.97
C ARG A 41 -4.16 -7.43 29.19
N PRO A 42 -3.62 -8.48 29.82
CA PRO A 42 -2.18 -8.63 29.92
C PRO A 42 -1.59 -8.72 28.51
N ILE A 43 -0.47 -8.04 28.28
CA ILE A 43 0.22 -7.98 26.98
C ILE A 43 0.44 -9.39 26.41
N SER A 44 0.69 -10.37 27.28
CA SER A 44 0.83 -11.77 26.91
C SER A 44 -0.39 -12.35 26.20
N GLU A 45 -1.61 -12.02 26.63
CA GLU A 45 -2.84 -12.52 25.99
C GLU A 45 -3.01 -11.94 24.58
N VAL A 46 -2.75 -10.62 24.41
CA VAL A 46 -2.79 -9.98 23.10
C VAL A 46 -1.75 -10.59 22.17
N ALA A 47 -0.52 -10.77 22.67
CA ALA A 47 0.57 -11.38 21.92
C ALA A 47 0.23 -12.82 21.49
N THR A 48 -0.29 -13.65 22.40
CA THR A 48 -0.70 -15.02 22.09
C THR A 48 -1.77 -15.05 21.01
N ARG A 49 -2.81 -14.22 21.10
CA ARG A 49 -3.90 -14.20 20.09
C ARG A 49 -3.42 -13.69 18.73
N VAL A 50 -2.58 -12.65 18.71
CA VAL A 50 -1.99 -12.14 17.47
C VAL A 50 -1.11 -13.21 16.82
N LEU A 51 -0.34 -13.95 17.62
CA LEU A 51 0.50 -15.05 17.16
C LEU A 51 -0.33 -16.21 16.62
N GLU A 52 -1.38 -16.64 17.33
CA GLU A 52 -2.31 -17.68 16.87
C GLU A 52 -2.96 -17.30 15.54
N ALA A 53 -3.54 -16.10 15.46
CA ALA A 53 -4.15 -15.59 14.23
C ALA A 53 -3.11 -15.47 13.10
N GLY A 54 -1.88 -15.07 13.41
CA GLY A 54 -0.78 -15.00 12.46
C GLY A 54 -0.36 -16.37 11.93
N LEU A 55 -0.18 -17.35 12.80
CA LEU A 55 0.18 -18.72 12.41
C LEU A 55 -0.92 -19.37 11.56
N LEU A 56 -2.19 -19.18 11.95
CA LEU A 56 -3.34 -19.67 11.17
C LEU A 56 -3.40 -19.00 9.79
N SER A 57 -3.18 -17.69 9.72
CA SER A 57 -3.15 -16.95 8.45
C SER A 57 -1.98 -17.37 7.57
N LEU A 58 -0.80 -17.60 8.14
CA LEU A 58 0.37 -18.11 7.43
C LEU A 58 0.14 -19.52 6.89
N ALA A 59 -0.47 -20.41 7.68
CA ALA A 59 -0.85 -21.74 7.25
C ALA A 59 -1.89 -21.69 6.11
N ALA A 60 -2.91 -20.85 6.23
CA ALA A 60 -3.92 -20.64 5.19
C ALA A 60 -3.29 -20.13 3.87
N LEU A 61 -2.37 -19.17 3.95
CA LEU A 61 -1.60 -18.70 2.79
C LEU A 61 -0.76 -19.84 2.18
N GLY A 62 -0.12 -20.67 3.01
CA GLY A 62 0.63 -21.84 2.54
C GLY A 62 -0.24 -22.87 1.83
N VAL A 63 -1.46 -23.13 2.33
CA VAL A 63 -2.41 -24.04 1.68
C VAL A 63 -2.89 -23.46 0.35
N LEU A 64 -3.30 -22.19 0.32
CA LEU A 64 -3.70 -21.49 -0.91
C LEU A 64 -2.57 -21.48 -1.94
N ASP A 65 -1.34 -21.32 -1.47
CA ASP A 65 -0.17 -21.38 -2.31
C ASP A 65 0.06 -22.76 -2.91
N ILE A 66 -0.08 -23.82 -2.09
CA ILE A 66 0.07 -25.21 -2.51
C ILE A 66 -0.95 -25.58 -3.57
N LEU A 67 -2.21 -25.24 -3.33
CA LEU A 67 -3.33 -25.69 -4.16
C LEU A 67 -3.53 -24.82 -5.40
N PHE A 68 -3.20 -23.53 -5.34
CA PHE A 68 -3.55 -22.57 -6.40
C PHE A 68 -2.36 -21.71 -6.84
N ALA A 69 -1.77 -20.92 -5.94
CA ALA A 69 -0.92 -19.81 -6.36
C ALA A 69 0.34 -20.25 -7.12
N ARG A 70 0.95 -21.39 -6.73
CA ARG A 70 2.14 -21.94 -7.41
C ARG A 70 1.92 -22.33 -8.86
N HIS A 71 0.67 -22.54 -9.26
CA HIS A 71 0.30 -22.86 -10.64
C HIS A 71 0.12 -21.61 -11.50
N THR A 72 0.32 -20.41 -10.93
CA THR A 72 0.23 -19.14 -11.65
C THR A 72 1.61 -18.51 -11.83
N LYS A 73 1.83 -17.80 -12.94
CA LYS A 73 3.06 -17.01 -13.18
C LYS A 73 3.23 -15.87 -12.18
N ALA A 74 2.13 -15.45 -11.55
CA ALA A 74 2.03 -14.31 -10.66
C ALA A 74 1.69 -14.72 -9.21
N ARG A 75 2.27 -15.84 -8.77
CA ARG A 75 2.06 -16.50 -7.46
C ARG A 75 1.93 -15.51 -6.30
N TYR A 76 2.89 -14.60 -6.15
CA TYR A 76 2.90 -13.62 -5.08
C TYR A 76 1.70 -12.66 -5.12
N PHE A 77 1.42 -12.12 -6.30
CA PHE A 77 0.35 -11.15 -6.50
C PHE A 77 -1.02 -11.78 -6.24
N PHE A 78 -1.22 -13.04 -6.66
CA PHE A 78 -2.45 -13.78 -6.35
C PHE A 78 -2.68 -13.93 -4.84
N LEU A 79 -1.66 -14.36 -4.09
CA LEU A 79 -1.77 -14.49 -2.63
C LEU A 79 -2.11 -13.16 -1.96
N HIS A 80 -1.53 -12.07 -2.44
CA HIS A 80 -1.84 -10.72 -1.94
C HIS A 80 -3.26 -10.27 -2.25
N VAL A 81 -3.80 -10.57 -3.45
CA VAL A 81 -5.20 -10.27 -3.78
C VAL A 81 -6.13 -10.94 -2.77
N VAL A 82 -5.92 -12.23 -2.48
CA VAL A 82 -6.74 -12.98 -1.53
C VAL A 82 -6.57 -12.39 -0.13
N ALA A 83 -5.35 -12.21 0.37
CA ALA A 83 -5.11 -11.65 1.70
C ALA A 83 -5.76 -10.26 1.88
N ASN A 84 -5.58 -9.37 0.90
CA ASN A 84 -6.12 -8.01 0.94
C ASN A 84 -7.64 -7.99 0.87
N LEU A 85 -8.27 -8.92 0.15
CA LEU A 85 -9.73 -9.10 0.17
C LEU A 85 -10.22 -9.45 1.58
N TRP A 86 -9.59 -10.43 2.25
CA TRP A 86 -9.94 -10.82 3.61
C TRP A 86 -9.72 -9.68 4.61
N ILE A 87 -8.59 -8.97 4.52
CA ILE A 87 -8.33 -7.77 5.33
C ILE A 87 -9.44 -6.74 5.13
N SER A 88 -9.82 -6.49 3.88
CA SER A 88 -10.85 -5.49 3.55
C SER A 88 -12.18 -5.85 4.21
N LEU A 89 -12.63 -7.10 4.04
CA LEU A 89 -13.90 -7.58 4.61
C LEU A 89 -13.92 -7.51 6.13
N LEU A 90 -12.83 -7.94 6.79
CA LEU A 90 -12.74 -7.94 8.25
C LEU A 90 -12.65 -6.53 8.84
N CYS A 91 -12.13 -5.55 8.11
CA CYS A 91 -12.08 -4.16 8.54
C CYS A 91 -13.39 -3.38 8.33
N LEU A 92 -14.32 -3.87 7.49
CA LEU A 92 -15.55 -3.14 7.14
C LEU A 92 -16.38 -2.68 8.35
N PRO A 93 -16.60 -3.49 9.41
CA PRO A 93 -17.38 -3.03 10.57
C PRO A 93 -16.79 -1.80 11.25
N ASP A 94 -15.46 -1.77 11.45
CA ASP A 94 -14.77 -0.65 12.08
C ASP A 94 -14.72 0.58 11.17
N VAL A 95 -14.53 0.37 9.86
CA VAL A 95 -14.60 1.45 8.86
C VAL A 95 -15.98 2.09 8.86
N TRP A 96 -17.03 1.27 8.85
CA TRP A 96 -18.41 1.75 8.91
C TRP A 96 -18.66 2.53 10.20
N TRP A 97 -18.23 2.00 11.36
CA TRP A 97 -18.41 2.66 12.65
C TRP A 97 -17.73 4.03 12.70
N ILE A 98 -16.48 4.15 12.23
CA ILE A 98 -15.78 5.44 12.16
C ILE A 98 -16.50 6.42 11.24
N LEU A 99 -17.09 5.96 10.13
CA LEU A 99 -17.80 6.83 9.20
C LEU A 99 -19.16 7.29 9.73
N THR A 100 -19.86 6.48 10.54
CA THR A 100 -21.20 6.80 11.05
C THR A 100 -21.22 7.45 12.43
N ASP A 101 -20.28 7.09 13.31
CA ASP A 101 -20.15 7.64 14.66
C ASP A 101 -18.66 7.74 15.05
N PRO A 102 -17.94 8.72 14.45
CA PRO A 102 -16.50 8.85 14.67
C PRO A 102 -16.15 9.11 16.13
N LEU A 103 -16.97 9.86 16.88
CA LEU A 103 -16.62 10.19 18.26
C LEU A 103 -16.68 8.96 19.17
N ALA A 104 -17.73 8.12 19.06
CA ALA A 104 -17.79 6.88 19.81
C ALA A 104 -16.70 5.89 19.39
N ALA A 105 -16.44 5.78 18.08
CA ALA A 105 -15.37 4.92 17.57
C ALA A 105 -13.98 5.33 18.08
N LEU A 106 -13.68 6.63 18.10
CA LEU A 106 -12.41 7.17 18.62
C LEU A 106 -12.30 7.03 20.14
N ALA A 107 -13.42 7.11 20.88
CA ALA A 107 -13.42 6.88 22.32
C ALA A 107 -13.12 5.40 22.68
N SER A 108 -13.36 4.47 21.76
CA SER A 108 -13.06 3.04 21.95
C SER A 108 -11.56 2.74 21.87
N HIS A 109 -11.13 1.78 22.67
CA HIS A 109 -9.79 1.20 22.62
C HIS A 109 -9.78 -0.22 22.03
N GLN A 110 -10.96 -0.80 21.78
CA GLN A 110 -11.10 -2.17 21.33
C GLN A 110 -10.89 -2.26 19.82
N ALA A 111 -10.07 -3.21 19.38
CA ALA A 111 -9.78 -3.44 17.96
C ALA A 111 -9.77 -4.93 17.65
N ILE A 112 -10.37 -5.33 16.53
CA ILE A 112 -10.20 -6.69 16.03
C ILE A 112 -8.78 -6.80 15.45
N HIS A 113 -7.94 -7.71 15.97
CA HIS A 113 -6.53 -7.83 15.56
C HIS A 113 -6.31 -8.75 14.35
N TRP A 114 -7.32 -9.50 13.91
CA TRP A 114 -7.24 -10.41 12.76
C TRP A 114 -6.70 -9.76 11.47
N PRO A 115 -7.18 -8.58 11.04
CA PRO A 115 -6.63 -7.92 9.85
C PRO A 115 -5.12 -7.67 9.97
N THR A 116 -4.66 -7.15 11.11
CA THR A 116 -3.23 -6.90 11.36
C THR A 116 -2.42 -8.19 11.35
N SER A 117 -2.94 -9.27 11.92
CA SER A 117 -2.29 -10.59 11.88
C SER A 117 -2.16 -11.14 10.45
N ILE A 118 -3.17 -10.95 9.59
CA ILE A 118 -3.10 -11.34 8.18
C ILE A 118 -2.06 -10.50 7.44
N VAL A 119 -2.02 -9.18 7.68
CA VAL A 119 -0.97 -8.29 7.13
C VAL A 119 0.40 -8.80 7.52
N PHE A 120 0.63 -9.09 8.81
CA PHE A 120 1.90 -9.60 9.29
C PHE A 120 2.28 -10.92 8.59
N SER A 121 1.32 -11.82 8.45
CA SER A 121 1.52 -13.14 7.85
C SER A 121 1.88 -13.07 6.37
N VAL A 122 1.23 -12.21 5.59
CA VAL A 122 1.51 -12.09 4.15
C VAL A 122 2.91 -11.54 3.90
N HIS A 123 3.38 -10.62 4.75
CA HIS A 123 4.70 -10.02 4.64
C HIS A 123 5.81 -10.95 5.16
N ILE A 124 5.57 -11.71 6.23
CA ILE A 124 6.49 -12.78 6.64
C ILE A 124 6.61 -13.83 5.54
N TYR A 125 5.47 -14.27 4.99
CA TYR A 125 5.46 -15.21 3.88
C TYR A 125 6.26 -14.68 2.68
N HIS A 126 6.09 -13.40 2.35
CA HIS A 126 6.86 -12.74 1.29
C HIS A 126 8.38 -12.86 1.53
N VAL A 127 8.84 -12.43 2.70
CA VAL A 127 10.27 -12.42 3.05
C VAL A 127 10.87 -13.83 3.09
N LEU A 128 10.11 -14.83 3.55
CA LEU A 128 10.59 -16.21 3.65
C LEU A 128 10.72 -16.92 2.30
N PHE A 129 9.77 -16.69 1.38
CA PHE A 129 9.65 -17.49 0.15
C PHE A 129 10.04 -16.74 -1.13
N PHE A 130 10.19 -15.42 -1.10
CA PHE A 130 10.60 -14.62 -2.26
C PHE A 130 11.93 -13.92 -1.93
N LYS A 131 13.01 -14.25 -2.63
CA LYS A 131 14.37 -13.83 -2.26
C LYS A 131 14.85 -12.52 -2.92
N ASN A 132 14.11 -12.01 -3.90
CA ASN A 132 14.53 -10.89 -4.74
C ASN A 132 14.00 -9.53 -4.23
N LEU A 133 14.02 -9.31 -2.91
CA LEU A 133 13.55 -8.05 -2.33
C LEU A 133 14.54 -6.92 -2.62
N GLN A 134 14.03 -5.80 -3.11
CA GLN A 134 14.79 -4.58 -3.26
C GLN A 134 15.03 -3.94 -1.88
N TRP A 135 16.02 -3.04 -1.80
CA TRP A 135 16.27 -2.27 -0.59
C TRP A 135 15.01 -1.56 -0.06
N ILE A 136 14.19 -1.03 -0.98
CA ILE A 136 12.96 -0.34 -0.58
C ILE A 136 11.93 -1.30 0.05
N ASP A 137 11.90 -2.54 -0.40
CA ASP A 137 11.04 -3.57 0.17
C ASP A 137 11.52 -3.87 1.59
N TRP A 138 12.83 -4.03 1.80
CA TRP A 138 13.39 -4.22 3.14
C TRP A 138 13.07 -3.08 4.10
N LEU A 139 13.22 -1.82 3.66
CA LEU A 139 12.85 -0.66 4.47
C LEU A 139 11.38 -0.71 4.88
N HIS A 140 10.48 -1.01 3.94
CA HIS A 140 9.05 -1.15 4.20
C HIS A 140 8.75 -2.29 5.18
N HIS A 141 9.33 -3.48 4.99
CA HIS A 141 9.09 -4.63 5.84
C HIS A 141 9.60 -4.41 7.26
N ILE A 142 10.81 -3.87 7.42
CA ILE A 142 11.37 -3.60 8.75
C ILE A 142 10.54 -2.52 9.44
N LEU A 143 10.32 -1.38 8.79
CA LEU A 143 9.71 -0.22 9.44
C LEU A 143 8.20 -0.40 9.65
N MET A 144 7.46 -0.90 8.65
CA MET A 144 6.00 -1.02 8.74
C MET A 144 5.55 -2.32 9.41
N VAL A 145 6.24 -3.43 9.13
CA VAL A 145 5.80 -4.76 9.60
C VAL A 145 6.49 -5.14 10.90
N ALA A 146 7.82 -5.06 10.97
CA ALA A 146 8.55 -5.47 12.19
C ALA A 146 8.44 -4.44 13.33
N VAL A 147 8.33 -3.14 13.01
CA VAL A 147 8.19 -2.07 14.01
C VAL A 147 6.75 -1.55 14.07
N GLY A 148 6.20 -1.12 12.93
CA GLY A 148 4.89 -0.48 12.86
C GLY A 148 3.73 -1.35 13.35
N ALA A 149 3.63 -2.60 12.90
CA ALA A 149 2.50 -3.46 13.26
C ALA A 149 2.46 -3.84 14.76
N PRO A 150 3.56 -4.22 15.43
CA PRO A 150 3.56 -4.40 16.88
C PRO A 150 3.17 -3.12 17.62
N LEU A 151 3.70 -1.97 17.20
CA LEU A 151 3.36 -0.68 17.80
C LEU A 151 1.88 -0.33 17.60
N LEU A 152 1.30 -0.65 16.45
CA LEU A 152 -0.12 -0.43 16.17
C LEU A 152 -1.01 -1.25 17.12
N ILE A 153 -0.62 -2.49 17.41
CA ILE A 153 -1.31 -3.36 18.38
C ILE A 153 -1.16 -2.80 19.81
N THR A 154 0.05 -2.41 20.22
CA THR A 154 0.30 -1.89 21.59
C THR A 154 -0.13 -0.44 21.79
N GLY A 155 -0.43 0.29 20.71
CA GLY A 155 -0.81 1.70 20.73
C GLY A 155 -2.26 1.94 21.11
N GLU A 156 -3.05 0.88 21.31
CA GLU A 156 -4.45 0.92 21.73
C GLU A 156 -5.31 1.88 20.91
N VAL A 157 -5.12 1.94 19.58
CA VAL A 157 -5.83 2.89 18.70
C VAL A 157 -7.25 2.44 18.34
N GLY A 158 -7.72 1.31 18.90
CA GLY A 158 -9.09 0.84 18.71
C GLY A 158 -9.45 0.61 17.24
N PRO A 159 -10.68 1.00 16.80
CA PRO A 159 -11.14 0.84 15.43
C PRO A 159 -10.24 1.49 14.36
N LEU A 160 -9.45 2.52 14.73
CA LEU A 160 -8.52 3.16 13.79
C LEU A 160 -7.44 2.22 13.27
N GLN A 161 -7.08 1.17 14.02
CA GLN A 161 -6.18 0.12 13.53
C GLN A 161 -6.71 -0.50 12.23
N ASN A 162 -7.99 -0.81 12.21
CA ASN A 162 -8.61 -1.50 11.07
C ASN A 162 -8.97 -0.53 9.96
N PHE A 163 -9.30 0.72 10.29
CA PHE A 163 -9.39 1.80 9.30
C PHE A 163 -8.05 2.00 8.59
N ASN A 164 -6.93 2.04 9.33
CA ASN A 164 -5.58 2.09 8.76
C ASN A 164 -5.33 0.91 7.82
N ASN A 165 -5.56 -0.32 8.28
CA ASN A 165 -5.33 -1.53 7.48
C ASN A 165 -6.20 -1.54 6.21
N PHE A 166 -7.46 -1.12 6.29
CA PHE A 166 -8.36 -1.08 5.15
C PHE A 166 -7.83 -0.20 4.02
N TRP A 167 -7.32 0.99 4.35
CA TRP A 167 -6.80 1.94 3.36
C TRP A 167 -5.34 1.70 2.98
N MET A 168 -4.53 1.12 3.87
CA MET A 168 -3.12 0.83 3.61
C MET A 168 -2.94 -0.40 2.73
N CYS A 169 -3.58 -1.50 3.08
CA CYS A 169 -3.37 -2.81 2.46
C CYS A 169 -4.66 -3.54 2.08
N GLY A 170 -5.83 -3.10 2.57
CA GLY A 170 -7.14 -3.63 2.19
C GLY A 170 -7.50 -3.28 0.75
N VAL A 171 -8.53 -2.44 0.54
CA VAL A 171 -9.12 -2.25 -0.79
C VAL A 171 -8.12 -1.67 -1.80
N PRO A 172 -7.39 -0.57 -1.50
CA PRO A 172 -6.42 -0.01 -2.43
C PRO A 172 -5.33 -1.02 -2.82
N GLY A 173 -4.81 -1.76 -1.82
CA GLY A 173 -3.81 -2.79 -2.04
C GLY A 173 -4.35 -3.98 -2.84
N GLY A 174 -5.55 -4.45 -2.54
CA GLY A 174 -6.18 -5.56 -3.25
C GLY A 174 -6.38 -5.27 -4.74
N ILE A 175 -6.80 -4.04 -5.07
CA ILE A 175 -6.95 -3.60 -6.46
C ILE A 175 -5.58 -3.53 -7.15
N ASP A 176 -4.58 -2.93 -6.51
CA ASP A 176 -3.22 -2.83 -7.05
C ASP A 176 -2.63 -4.22 -7.38
N TYR A 177 -2.65 -5.13 -6.40
CA TYR A 177 -2.15 -6.49 -6.59
C TYR A 177 -2.95 -7.29 -7.63
N CYS A 178 -4.25 -7.02 -7.78
CA CYS A 178 -5.07 -7.63 -8.83
C CYS A 178 -4.63 -7.15 -10.22
N MET A 179 -4.35 -5.85 -10.37
CA MET A 179 -3.83 -5.31 -11.63
C MET A 179 -2.43 -5.88 -11.94
N LEU A 180 -1.54 -5.99 -10.96
CA LEU A 180 -0.23 -6.63 -11.14
C LEU A 180 -0.34 -8.10 -11.55
N PHE A 181 -1.30 -8.84 -10.98
CA PHE A 181 -1.62 -10.21 -11.41
C PHE A 181 -2.10 -10.24 -12.87
N CYS A 182 -2.97 -9.31 -13.27
CA CYS A 182 -3.44 -9.16 -14.66
C CYS A 182 -2.29 -8.81 -15.61
N VAL A 183 -1.37 -7.92 -15.23
CA VAL A 183 -0.19 -7.57 -16.05
C VAL A 183 0.71 -8.79 -16.28
N LYS A 184 1.05 -9.54 -15.21
CA LYS A 184 1.88 -10.74 -15.34
C LYS A 184 1.18 -11.90 -16.09
N SER A 185 -0.14 -11.88 -16.16
CA SER A 185 -0.94 -12.81 -16.96
C SER A 185 -1.13 -12.35 -18.41
N GLY A 186 -0.68 -11.14 -18.77
CA GLY A 186 -0.84 -10.56 -20.11
C GLY A 186 -2.24 -9.97 -20.38
N TRP A 187 -3.08 -9.83 -19.36
CA TRP A 187 -4.46 -9.30 -19.46
C TRP A 187 -4.52 -7.78 -19.36
N MET A 188 -3.46 -7.13 -18.89
CA MET A 188 -3.37 -5.68 -18.74
C MET A 188 -2.01 -5.17 -19.22
N ARG A 189 -2.00 -4.00 -19.88
CA ARG A 189 -0.75 -3.33 -20.28
C ARG A 189 -0.06 -2.74 -19.04
N PRO A 190 1.27 -2.84 -18.89
CA PRO A 190 1.99 -2.30 -17.73
C PRO A 190 1.76 -0.80 -17.49
N LEU A 191 1.70 0.02 -18.55
CA LEU A 191 1.44 1.45 -18.38
C LEU A 191 0.02 1.75 -17.88
N ALA A 192 -0.96 0.91 -18.23
CA ALA A 192 -2.33 1.05 -17.74
C ALA A 192 -2.42 0.76 -16.24
N GLU A 193 -1.77 -0.31 -15.77
CA GLU A 193 -1.66 -0.60 -14.32
C GLU A 193 -1.05 0.59 -13.57
N LYS A 194 0.11 1.09 -14.02
CA LYS A 194 0.77 2.24 -13.37
C LYS A 194 -0.13 3.48 -13.30
N LYS A 195 -0.93 3.72 -14.33
CA LYS A 195 -1.89 4.83 -14.36
C LYS A 195 -2.96 4.67 -13.28
N TYR A 196 -3.55 3.48 -13.18
CA TYR A 196 -4.58 3.21 -12.16
C TYR A 196 -3.99 3.20 -10.75
N ASN A 197 -2.80 2.63 -10.58
CA ASN A 197 -2.08 2.62 -9.30
C ASN A 197 -1.78 4.05 -8.81
N LEU A 198 -1.38 4.95 -9.73
CA LEU A 198 -1.26 6.39 -9.46
C LEU A 198 -2.57 6.97 -8.93
N LEU A 199 -3.70 6.72 -9.61
CA LEU A 199 -5.00 7.25 -9.19
C LEU A 199 -5.43 6.72 -7.83
N ILE A 200 -5.26 5.42 -7.58
CA ILE A 200 -5.59 4.78 -6.29
C ILE A 200 -4.75 5.39 -5.17
N ASN A 201 -3.45 5.62 -5.38
CA ASN A 201 -2.59 6.21 -4.36
C ASN A 201 -2.94 7.67 -4.06
N VAL A 202 -3.18 8.48 -5.09
CA VAL A 202 -3.49 9.91 -4.96
C VAL A 202 -4.88 10.15 -4.36
N TRP A 203 -5.89 9.39 -4.79
CA TRP A 203 -7.28 9.67 -4.42
C TRP A 203 -7.82 8.83 -3.27
N MET A 204 -7.24 7.65 -3.01
CA MET A 204 -7.71 6.77 -1.95
C MET A 204 -6.65 6.62 -0.86
N ARG A 205 -5.55 5.93 -1.14
CA ARG A 205 -4.60 5.53 -0.09
C ARG A 205 -4.03 6.71 0.67
N ALA A 206 -3.42 7.68 -0.02
CA ALA A 206 -2.71 8.75 0.68
C ALA A 206 -3.64 9.66 1.51
N PRO A 207 -4.77 10.17 0.98
CA PRO A 207 -5.69 10.99 1.77
C PRO A 207 -6.23 10.28 3.01
N PHE A 208 -6.64 9.01 2.89
CA PHE A 208 -7.22 8.29 4.02
C PHE A 208 -6.17 7.89 5.08
N LEU A 209 -4.92 7.64 4.69
CA LEU A 209 -3.84 7.39 5.65
C LEU A 209 -3.39 8.66 6.38
N VAL A 210 -3.37 9.81 5.70
CA VAL A 210 -3.14 11.11 6.37
C VAL A 210 -4.30 11.42 7.33
N CYS A 211 -5.54 11.19 6.89
CA CYS A 211 -6.72 11.32 7.75
C CYS A 211 -6.64 10.40 8.98
N THR A 212 -6.20 9.15 8.81
CA THR A 212 -5.95 8.22 9.91
C THR A 212 -4.99 8.81 10.94
N GLY A 213 -3.87 9.39 10.49
CA GLY A 213 -2.93 10.08 11.37
C GLY A 213 -3.57 11.22 12.16
N THR A 214 -4.40 12.04 11.50
CA THR A 214 -5.18 13.10 12.15
C THR A 214 -6.18 12.54 13.18
N LEU A 215 -6.87 11.44 12.86
CA LEU A 215 -7.82 10.81 13.77
C LEU A 215 -7.13 10.19 15.00
N VAL A 216 -5.93 9.60 14.84
CA VAL A 216 -5.12 9.13 15.97
C VAL A 216 -4.72 10.29 16.89
N PHE A 217 -4.38 11.45 16.33
CA PHE A 217 -4.15 12.67 17.10
C PHE A 217 -5.40 13.04 17.91
N VAL A 218 -6.56 13.16 17.26
CA VAL A 218 -7.83 13.51 17.94
C VAL A 218 -8.17 12.49 19.04
N GLN A 219 -8.05 11.19 18.76
CA GLN A 219 -8.26 10.12 19.74
C GLN A 219 -7.37 10.29 20.98
N THR A 220 -6.12 10.70 20.79
CA THR A 220 -5.15 10.88 21.90
C THR A 220 -5.58 11.97 22.88
N PHE A 221 -6.35 12.97 22.45
CA PHE A 221 -6.88 14.01 23.32
C PHE A 221 -8.32 13.74 23.79
N LEU A 222 -9.11 12.98 23.02
CA LEU A 222 -10.44 12.55 23.43
C LEU A 222 -10.40 11.54 24.57
N GLN A 223 -9.48 10.58 24.50
CA GLN A 223 -9.21 9.66 25.58
C GLN A 223 -8.43 10.40 26.66
N THR A 224 -9.00 10.51 27.86
CA THR A 224 -8.58 11.47 28.89
C THR A 224 -7.07 11.40 29.16
N PRO A 225 -6.30 12.50 29.04
CA PRO A 225 -4.83 12.48 29.12
C PRO A 225 -4.25 11.87 30.40
N ASP A 226 -4.96 12.00 31.53
CA ASP A 226 -4.54 11.46 32.83
C ASP A 226 -4.63 9.93 32.90
N ARG A 227 -5.31 9.29 31.95
CA ARG A 227 -5.51 7.84 31.90
C ARG A 227 -4.60 7.12 30.92
N ILE A 228 -3.94 7.84 30.00
CA ILE A 228 -3.09 7.21 28.98
C ILE A 228 -1.62 7.26 29.42
N PRO A 229 -0.96 6.11 29.62
CA PRO A 229 0.46 6.07 29.94
C PRO A 229 1.31 6.83 28.90
N ALA A 230 2.40 7.46 29.37
CA ALA A 230 3.26 8.26 28.49
C ALA A 230 3.82 7.47 27.29
N TYR A 231 4.11 6.17 27.46
CA TYR A 231 4.60 5.32 26.39
C TYR A 231 3.56 5.10 25.28
N VAL A 232 2.27 4.95 25.62
CA VAL A 232 1.19 4.80 24.62
C VAL A 232 1.03 6.09 23.83
N ARG A 233 1.09 7.25 24.49
CA ARG A 233 1.06 8.56 23.80
C ARG A 233 2.22 8.70 22.81
N PHE A 234 3.43 8.35 23.24
CA PHE A 234 4.60 8.35 22.36
C PHE A 234 4.40 7.41 21.15
N THR A 235 3.93 6.18 21.39
CA THR A 235 3.63 5.21 20.32
C THR A 235 2.61 5.76 19.32
N ARG A 236 1.55 6.41 19.78
CA ARG A 236 0.55 7.03 18.89
C ARG A 236 1.11 8.16 18.04
N TYR A 237 1.92 9.04 18.62
CA TYR A 237 2.59 10.09 17.85
C TYR A 237 3.54 9.50 16.81
N PHE A 238 4.29 8.46 17.17
CA PHE A 238 5.13 7.75 16.21
C PHE A 238 4.32 7.13 15.08
N LEU A 239 3.21 6.44 15.39
CA LEU A 239 2.33 5.83 14.39
C LEU A 239 1.67 6.87 13.47
N MET A 240 1.28 8.04 14.00
CA MET A 240 0.78 9.15 13.20
C MET A 240 1.83 9.61 12.18
N LEU A 241 3.06 9.86 12.63
CA LEU A 241 4.15 10.26 11.73
C LEU A 241 4.45 9.17 10.71
N LEU A 242 4.46 7.91 11.14
CA LEU A 242 4.73 6.77 10.27
C LEU A 242 3.64 6.58 9.20
N ALA A 243 2.37 6.73 9.56
CA ALA A 243 1.24 6.66 8.63
C ALA A 243 1.30 7.78 7.58
N CYS A 244 1.52 9.03 8.01
CA CYS A 244 1.68 10.17 7.11
C CYS A 244 2.90 10.02 6.19
N TRP A 245 4.05 9.60 6.74
CA TRP A 245 5.24 9.33 5.95
C TRP A 245 5.00 8.25 4.91
N ASN A 246 4.41 7.11 5.30
CA ASN A 246 4.10 6.01 4.39
C ASN A 246 3.19 6.48 3.24
N ALA A 247 2.11 7.19 3.58
CA ALA A 247 1.14 7.72 2.63
C ALA A 247 1.80 8.59 1.55
N LEU A 248 2.53 9.61 1.98
CA LEU A 248 3.12 10.60 1.09
C LEU A 248 4.31 10.02 0.30
N PHE A 249 5.17 9.24 0.95
CA PHE A 249 6.34 8.66 0.34
C PHE A 249 5.98 7.68 -0.80
N PHE A 250 5.04 6.77 -0.56
CA PHE A 250 4.64 5.81 -1.60
C PHE A 250 3.82 6.48 -2.71
N MET A 251 2.99 7.48 -2.39
CA MET A 251 2.28 8.27 -3.41
C MET A 251 3.27 8.96 -4.36
N GLU A 252 4.28 9.65 -3.83
CA GLU A 252 5.30 10.33 -4.65
C GLU A 252 6.00 9.34 -5.58
N ARG A 253 6.38 8.16 -5.07
CA ARG A 253 7.04 7.12 -5.86
C ARG A 253 6.17 6.60 -7.00
N VAL A 254 4.89 6.32 -6.74
CA VAL A 254 3.98 5.81 -7.77
C VAL A 254 3.74 6.87 -8.84
N VAL A 255 3.56 8.14 -8.45
CA VAL A 255 3.42 9.27 -9.39
C VAL A 255 4.66 9.43 -10.26
N GLY A 256 5.85 9.45 -9.65
CA GLY A 256 7.12 9.57 -10.38
C GLY A 256 7.34 8.39 -11.34
N ASN A 257 7.06 7.16 -10.91
CA ASN A 257 7.22 5.96 -11.73
C ASN A 257 6.32 5.99 -12.98
N TYR A 258 5.05 6.39 -12.82
CA TYR A 258 4.13 6.50 -13.95
C TYR A 258 4.64 7.48 -15.02
N HIS A 259 5.00 8.70 -14.62
CA HIS A 259 5.41 9.73 -15.57
C HIS A 259 6.73 9.40 -16.29
N VAL A 260 7.69 8.78 -15.60
CA VAL A 260 8.94 8.31 -16.22
C VAL A 260 8.66 7.23 -17.26
N CYS A 261 7.83 6.24 -16.94
CA CYS A 261 7.48 5.17 -17.88
C CYS A 261 6.65 5.69 -19.07
N GLU A 262 5.70 6.59 -18.83
CA GLU A 262 4.92 7.22 -19.89
C GLU A 262 5.82 8.01 -20.86
N TYR A 263 6.79 8.77 -20.32
CA TYR A 263 7.75 9.50 -21.12
C TYR A 263 8.62 8.57 -21.98
N LYS A 264 9.17 7.51 -21.39
CA LYS A 264 9.95 6.49 -22.13
C LYS A 264 9.13 5.86 -23.26
N GLU A 265 7.87 5.48 -23.01
CA GLU A 265 7.01 4.87 -24.03
C GLU A 265 6.72 5.85 -25.18
N ARG A 266 6.49 7.13 -24.87
CA ARG A 266 6.33 8.19 -25.89
C ARG A 266 7.59 8.39 -26.73
N LEU A 267 8.77 8.35 -26.11
CA LEU A 267 10.05 8.48 -26.83
C LEU A 267 10.26 7.30 -27.78
N ALA A 268 10.09 6.07 -27.28
CA ALA A 268 10.19 4.86 -28.08
C ALA A 268 9.19 4.84 -29.26
N ALA A 269 7.97 5.36 -29.06
CA ALA A 269 6.98 5.49 -30.13
C ALA A 269 7.44 6.47 -31.23
N LYS A 270 8.06 7.60 -30.85
CA LYS A 270 8.61 8.57 -31.81
C LYS A 270 9.78 7.97 -32.59
N GLU A 271 10.68 7.26 -31.93
CA GLU A 271 11.82 6.59 -32.57
C GLU A 271 11.36 5.53 -33.57
N ARG A 272 10.38 4.69 -33.20
CA ARG A 272 9.78 3.71 -34.13
C ARG A 272 9.13 4.39 -35.33
N LYS A 273 8.44 5.51 -35.13
CA LYS A 273 7.85 6.28 -36.24
C LYS A 273 8.93 6.81 -37.18
N ARG A 274 9.99 7.43 -36.64
CA ARG A 274 11.13 7.94 -37.41
C ARG A 274 11.85 6.82 -38.17
N ALA A 275 12.05 5.67 -37.54
CA ALA A 275 12.66 4.52 -38.19
C ALA A 275 11.83 4.01 -39.38
N LYS A 276 10.49 3.96 -39.24
CA LYS A 276 9.58 3.61 -40.34
C LYS A 276 9.61 4.62 -41.48
N GLU A 277 9.66 5.92 -41.17
CA GLU A 277 9.76 6.99 -42.17
C GLU A 277 11.09 6.92 -42.94
N LEU A 278 12.20 6.69 -42.25
CA LEU A 278 13.52 6.49 -42.88
C LEU A 278 13.56 5.23 -43.75
N ALA A 279 13.00 4.12 -43.28
CA ALA A 279 12.91 2.88 -44.05
C ALA A 279 12.06 3.06 -45.32
N ALA A 280 10.93 3.77 -45.21
CA ALA A 280 10.08 4.09 -46.36
C ALA A 280 10.79 5.02 -47.36
N ALA A 281 11.51 6.03 -46.89
CA ALA A 281 12.29 6.92 -47.75
C ALA A 281 13.42 6.17 -48.49
N ALA A 282 14.11 5.26 -47.80
CA ALA A 282 15.16 4.43 -48.40
C ALA A 282 14.61 3.47 -49.47
N ALA A 283 13.45 2.86 -49.22
CA ALA A 283 12.76 2.00 -50.19
C ALA A 283 12.31 2.79 -51.44
N ALA A 284 11.77 4.01 -51.25
CA ALA A 284 11.39 4.88 -52.36
C ALA A 284 12.60 5.28 -53.23
N ALA A 285 13.75 5.57 -52.61
CA ALA A 285 14.98 5.91 -53.33
C ALA A 285 15.55 4.74 -54.15
N THR A 286 15.27 3.50 -53.77
CA THR A 286 15.79 2.30 -54.45
C THR A 286 14.90 1.78 -55.57
N HIS A 287 13.68 2.30 -55.76
CA HIS A 287 12.81 1.92 -56.87
C HIS A 287 13.33 2.31 -58.28
N GLY A 288 14.51 2.95 -58.37
CA GLY A 288 15.25 3.18 -59.63
C GLY A 288 16.54 2.36 -59.82
N ARG A 289 16.91 1.45 -58.90
CA ARG A 289 18.08 0.57 -59.05
C ARG A 289 17.76 -0.86 -58.60
N PRO A 290 18.04 -1.91 -59.41
CA PRO A 290 17.82 -3.28 -59.00
C PRO A 290 18.75 -3.61 -57.81
N LEU A 291 18.16 -3.85 -56.64
CA LEU A 291 18.85 -4.24 -55.42
C LEU A 291 19.07 -5.75 -55.40
N LEU A 292 20.34 -6.17 -55.39
CA LEU A 292 20.74 -7.53 -55.04
C LEU A 292 20.40 -7.77 -53.57
N ALA A 293 19.52 -8.74 -53.30
CA ALA A 293 18.98 -9.01 -51.98
C ALA A 293 20.06 -9.43 -50.97
N ARG A 294 20.20 -8.68 -49.88
CA ARG A 294 20.95 -9.08 -48.69
C ARG A 294 19.97 -9.44 -47.59
N LYS A 295 20.06 -10.69 -47.14
CA LYS A 295 19.15 -11.36 -46.20
C LYS A 295 19.79 -11.31 -44.82
N ASP A 296 19.53 -10.25 -44.06
CA ASP A 296 20.02 -10.14 -42.68
C ASP A 296 18.85 -10.30 -41.69
N SER A 297 19.11 -11.09 -40.66
CA SER A 297 18.20 -11.71 -39.69
C SER A 297 17.50 -10.72 -38.75
N GLU A 298 16.19 -10.91 -38.56
CA GLU A 298 15.39 -10.21 -37.56
C GLU A 298 15.85 -10.57 -36.14
N MET A 299 16.32 -9.58 -35.40
CA MET A 299 16.58 -9.67 -33.96
C MET A 299 15.40 -9.00 -33.25
N GLU A 300 14.54 -9.82 -32.66
CA GLU A 300 13.33 -9.38 -31.96
C GLU A 300 13.70 -9.07 -30.49
N ASP A 301 14.23 -7.87 -30.24
CA ASP A 301 14.50 -7.40 -28.88
C ASP A 301 13.20 -6.92 -28.23
N ASN A 302 12.73 -7.65 -27.20
CA ASN A 302 11.67 -7.21 -26.32
C ASN A 302 12.27 -6.37 -25.16
N PRO A 303 12.19 -5.02 -25.21
CA PRO A 303 12.88 -4.15 -24.24
C PRO A 303 12.28 -4.20 -22.83
N TYR A 304 11.23 -5.00 -22.59
CA TYR A 304 10.54 -5.05 -21.30
C TYR A 304 10.99 -6.20 -20.38
N GLU A 305 11.73 -7.20 -20.86
CA GLU A 305 12.14 -8.33 -20.00
C GLU A 305 13.36 -8.02 -19.12
N SER A 306 14.15 -6.98 -19.42
CA SER A 306 15.37 -6.65 -18.65
C SER A 306 15.24 -5.51 -17.64
N GLU A 307 14.15 -4.73 -17.66
CA GLU A 307 14.01 -3.50 -16.85
C GLU A 307 13.30 -3.68 -15.48
N GLU A 308 13.00 -4.90 -15.04
CA GLU A 308 12.44 -5.15 -13.69
C GLU A 308 13.40 -4.75 -12.54
N HIS A 309 14.59 -4.24 -12.88
CA HIS A 309 15.69 -3.91 -11.96
C HIS A 309 16.04 -2.41 -11.81
N VAL A 310 15.36 -1.47 -12.48
CA VAL A 310 15.82 -0.05 -12.52
C VAL A 310 14.98 0.93 -11.69
N SER A 311 13.90 0.52 -11.03
CA SER A 311 13.09 1.43 -10.18
C SER A 311 13.68 1.74 -8.78
N ALA A 312 14.95 1.39 -8.54
CA ALA A 312 15.67 1.73 -7.32
C ALA A 312 16.52 3.01 -7.47
N GLY A 313 15.94 4.14 -7.08
CA GLY A 313 16.67 5.14 -6.31
C GLY A 313 17.19 6.37 -7.04
N LEU A 314 16.74 7.53 -6.55
CA LEU A 314 17.23 8.90 -6.79
C LEU A 314 18.75 9.13 -6.55
N PHE A 315 19.57 8.09 -6.40
CA PHE A 315 21.02 8.20 -6.20
C PHE A 315 21.85 8.07 -7.49
N THR A 316 21.22 7.72 -8.62
CA THR A 316 21.89 7.63 -9.94
C THR A 316 21.89 8.95 -10.72
N ARG A 317 21.55 10.09 -10.09
CA ARG A 317 21.67 11.41 -10.74
C ARG A 317 23.13 11.80 -11.06
N LYS A 318 24.12 11.03 -10.60
CA LYS A 318 25.55 11.25 -10.88
C LYS A 318 26.14 10.43 -12.03
N VAL A 319 25.43 9.43 -12.57
CA VAL A 319 26.00 8.55 -13.61
C VAL A 319 25.54 8.93 -15.02
N LEU A 320 24.31 9.44 -15.17
CA LEU A 320 23.81 9.88 -16.49
C LEU A 320 24.43 11.20 -16.98
N SER A 321 24.98 12.04 -16.09
CA SER A 321 25.61 13.29 -16.54
C SER A 321 27.02 13.10 -17.13
N ARG A 322 27.65 11.93 -17.01
CA ARG A 322 29.01 11.71 -17.57
C ARG A 322 29.00 11.12 -18.97
N ILE A 323 28.00 10.30 -19.30
CA ILE A 323 27.89 9.69 -20.63
C ILE A 323 27.42 10.74 -21.65
N ASP A 324 26.41 11.55 -21.29
CA ASP A 324 25.94 12.63 -22.17
C ASP A 324 26.97 13.74 -22.39
N LEU A 325 27.78 14.08 -21.37
CA LEU A 325 28.85 15.09 -21.51
C LEU A 325 30.06 14.59 -22.31
N GLN A 326 30.32 13.28 -22.33
CA GLN A 326 31.39 12.69 -23.15
C GLN A 326 30.97 12.57 -24.62
N GLU A 327 29.69 12.34 -24.92
CA GLU A 327 29.17 12.39 -26.30
C GLU A 327 29.07 13.83 -26.83
N LEU A 328 28.68 14.81 -26.00
CA LEU A 328 28.69 16.23 -26.39
C LEU A 328 30.10 16.78 -26.63
N ALA A 329 31.12 16.28 -25.91
CA ALA A 329 32.51 16.69 -26.10
C ALA A 329 33.15 16.10 -27.39
N LYS A 330 32.64 14.98 -27.92
CA LYS A 330 33.14 14.38 -29.17
C LYS A 330 32.61 15.08 -30.43
N ASN A 331 31.45 15.73 -30.35
CA ASN A 331 30.80 16.36 -31.52
C ASN A 331 31.21 17.83 -31.77
N HIS A 332 32.20 18.35 -31.04
CA HIS A 332 32.68 19.73 -31.20
C HIS A 332 34.12 19.84 -31.75
N HIS A 333 34.67 18.76 -32.30
CA HIS A 333 36.04 18.73 -32.82
C HIS A 333 36.21 18.29 -34.28
N ASP A 334 35.13 18.16 -35.05
CA ASP A 334 35.19 17.95 -36.51
C ASP A 334 34.58 19.12 -37.28
#